data_AF-A0A420J5C4-F1
#
_entry.id   AF-A0A420J5C4-F1
#
_cell.length_a   1.000
_cell.length_b   1.000
_cell.length_c   1.000
_cell.angle_alpha   90.00
_cell.angle_beta   90.00
_cell.angle_gamma   90.00
#
_symmetry.space_group_name_H-M   'P 1'
#
loop_
_entity.id
_entity.type
_entity.pdbx_description
1 polymer ?
#
loop_
_entity_poly.entity_id
_entity_poly.type
_entity_poly.pdbx_seq_one_letter_code
_entity_poly.pdbx_strand_id
1 'polypeptide(L)'
;MLKNTALQHYYTNFNPDKPPQLNTLCQIIKSKHQQSMLVKWNETTLNTILRNNESMDVEIALNTLISEIRHIKMSLSPEFRANKIFFAKLLQACRMHPACSIVCSTITDDSVSSLINLLRSNVATWKAQQNSSSDQNPHSNHQNANIYLTDRRYHGGNSNRNRRDNYRNRNNNQKNDYKRKICFVCRKEGFWST
;
A
#
# COMPACT_ATOMS: atom_id res chain seq x y z
N MET A 1 29.94 19.56 -36.03
CA MET A 1 29.31 19.03 -37.27
C MET A 1 28.54 17.76 -36.92
N LEU A 2 27.29 17.65 -37.39
CA LEU A 2 26.51 16.41 -37.30
C LEU A 2 27.23 15.29 -38.07
N LYS A 3 27.29 14.08 -37.52
CA LYS A 3 27.97 12.93 -38.14
C LYS A 3 27.02 11.72 -38.21
N ASN A 4 27.23 10.85 -39.20
CA ASN A 4 26.58 9.55 -39.36
C ASN A 4 25.04 9.64 -39.37
N THR A 5 24.37 8.90 -38.49
CA THR A 5 22.91 8.80 -38.37
C THR A 5 22.24 10.14 -38.11
N ALA A 6 22.90 11.05 -37.39
CA ALA A 6 22.38 12.39 -37.13
C ALA A 6 22.36 13.26 -38.40
N LEU A 7 23.34 13.06 -39.30
CA LEU A 7 23.42 13.75 -40.59
C LEU A 7 22.41 13.18 -41.59
N GLN A 8 22.25 11.86 -41.64
CA GLN A 8 21.20 11.22 -42.44
C GLN A 8 19.80 11.68 -42.02
N HIS A 9 19.50 11.70 -40.71
CA HIS A 9 18.23 12.19 -40.19
C HIS A 9 17.99 13.67 -40.52
N TYR A 10 19.05 14.47 -40.57
CA TYR A 10 18.96 15.87 -40.98
C TYR A 10 18.52 15.97 -42.44
N TYR A 11 19.20 15.31 -43.38
CA TYR A 11 18.84 15.37 -44.81
C TYR A 11 17.47 14.75 -45.14
N THR A 12 17.00 13.77 -44.37
CA THR A 12 15.66 13.17 -44.59
C THR A 12 14.53 14.07 -44.11
N ASN A 13 14.72 14.82 -43.02
CA ASN A 13 13.67 15.63 -42.41
C ASN A 13 13.77 17.12 -42.73
N PHE A 14 14.95 17.57 -43.17
CA PHE A 14 15.26 18.96 -43.48
C PHE A 14 15.89 19.03 -44.86
N ASN A 15 15.12 19.57 -45.80
CA ASN A 15 15.61 19.82 -47.16
C ASN A 15 16.52 21.07 -47.11
N PRO A 16 17.81 20.98 -47.48
CA PRO A 16 18.74 22.11 -47.37
C PRO A 16 18.33 23.34 -48.21
N ASP A 17 17.58 23.12 -49.30
CA ASP A 17 17.15 24.18 -50.22
C ASP A 17 15.90 24.95 -49.75
N LYS A 18 15.19 24.45 -48.73
CA LYS A 18 13.98 25.09 -48.20
C LYS A 18 13.92 24.87 -46.69
N PRO A 19 14.32 25.85 -45.87
CA PRO A 19 14.29 25.69 -44.43
C PRO A 19 12.85 25.35 -43.99
N PRO A 20 12.70 24.38 -43.07
CA PRO A 20 11.38 24.01 -42.56
C PRO A 20 10.71 25.24 -41.95
N GLN A 21 9.42 25.41 -42.24
CA GLN A 21 8.64 26.43 -41.55
C GLN A 21 8.66 26.15 -40.04
N LEU A 22 8.65 27.22 -39.23
CA LEU A 22 8.66 27.11 -37.77
C LEU A 22 7.56 26.16 -37.26
N ASN A 23 6.39 26.17 -37.91
CA ASN A 23 5.30 25.24 -37.62
C ASN A 23 5.70 23.76 -37.77
N THR A 24 6.43 23.40 -38.82
CA THR A 24 6.92 22.03 -39.05
C THR A 24 7.91 21.61 -37.96
N LEU A 25 8.83 22.51 -37.58
CA LEU A 25 9.75 22.29 -36.48
C LEU A 25 9.02 22.08 -35.15
N CYS A 26 8.05 22.93 -34.84
CA CYS A 26 7.22 22.81 -33.65
C CYS A 26 6.45 21.47 -33.63
N GLN A 27 5.92 21.01 -34.77
CA GLN A 27 5.25 19.72 -34.88
C GLN A 27 6.19 18.55 -34.63
N ILE A 28 7.41 18.57 -35.18
CA ILE A 28 8.42 17.52 -34.96
C ILE A 28 8.81 17.45 -33.48
N ILE A 29 9.09 18.60 -32.85
CA ILE A 29 9.45 18.67 -31.43
C ILE A 29 8.29 18.17 -30.57
N LYS A 30 7.06 18.59 -30.86
CA LYS A 30 5.85 18.15 -30.16
C LYS A 30 5.66 16.63 -30.27
N SER A 31 5.82 16.06 -31.47
CA SER A 31 5.72 14.62 -31.71
C SER A 31 6.77 13.84 -30.92
N LYS A 32 8.04 14.26 -30.96
CA LYS A 32 9.11 13.64 -30.16
C LYS A 32 8.84 13.72 -28.67
N HIS A 33 8.36 14.87 -28.18
CA HIS A 33 7.98 15.03 -26.79
C HIS A 33 6.84 14.08 -26.39
N GLN A 34 5.79 13.98 -27.22
CA GLN A 34 4.68 13.04 -26.99
C GLN A 34 5.14 11.58 -26.97
N GLN A 35 6.04 11.18 -27.85
CA GLN A 35 6.64 9.84 -27.85
C GLN A 35 7.40 9.56 -26.54
N SER A 36 8.22 10.51 -26.10
CA SER A 36 8.93 10.39 -24.80
C SER A 36 7.95 10.29 -23.63
N MET A 37 6.89 11.11 -23.62
CA MET A 37 5.85 11.03 -22.59
C MET A 37 5.06 9.72 -22.64
N LEU A 38 4.90 9.09 -23.81
CA LEU A 38 4.25 7.79 -23.93
C LEU A 38 5.11 6.66 -23.36
N VAL A 39 6.43 6.71 -23.59
CA VAL A 39 7.37 5.80 -22.94
C VAL A 39 7.28 5.97 -21.42
N LYS A 40 7.38 7.21 -20.94
CA LYS A 40 7.24 7.53 -19.50
C LYS A 40 5.90 7.02 -18.96
N TRP A 41 4.79 7.23 -19.68
CA TRP A 41 3.48 6.73 -19.31
C TRP A 41 3.50 5.22 -19.08
N ASN A 42 4.09 4.44 -19.98
CA ASN A 42 4.11 2.98 -19.86
C ASN A 42 4.97 2.51 -18.68
N GLU A 43 6.15 3.09 -18.51
CA GLU A 43 7.12 2.71 -17.48
C GLU A 43 6.72 3.17 -16.07
N THR A 44 5.93 4.24 -15.96
CA THR A 44 5.53 4.79 -14.66
C THR A 44 4.63 3.80 -13.92
N THR A 45 5.19 3.21 -12.85
CA THR A 45 4.55 2.29 -11.92
C THR A 45 4.87 2.69 -10.48
N LEU A 46 4.16 2.14 -9.50
CA LEU A 46 4.43 2.40 -8.08
C LEU A 46 5.87 1.98 -7.70
N ASN A 47 6.31 0.82 -8.21
CA ASN A 47 7.65 0.30 -7.95
C ASN A 47 8.76 1.17 -8.56
N THR A 48 8.55 1.72 -9.76
CA THR A 48 9.54 2.64 -10.36
C THR A 48 9.67 3.93 -9.57
N ILE A 49 8.56 4.43 -8.99
CA ILE A 49 8.61 5.65 -8.15
C ILE A 49 9.30 5.39 -6.82
N LEU A 50 9.04 4.25 -6.19
CA LEU A 50 9.76 3.84 -4.98
C LEU A 50 11.27 3.76 -5.23
N ARG A 51 11.67 3.18 -6.37
CA ARG A 51 13.09 3.10 -6.78
C ARG A 51 13.70 4.47 -7.08
N ASN A 52 13.01 5.31 -7.85
CA ASN A 52 13.55 6.59 -8.31
C ASN A 52 13.66 7.63 -7.18
N ASN A 53 12.75 7.59 -6.21
CA ASN A 53 12.73 8.56 -5.12
C ASN A 53 13.47 8.07 -3.87
N GLU A 54 14.06 6.87 -3.91
CA GLU A 54 14.64 6.17 -2.74
C GLU A 54 13.69 6.19 -1.52
N SER A 55 12.38 6.26 -1.78
CA SER A 55 11.38 6.44 -0.74
C SER A 55 10.96 5.06 -0.22
N MET A 56 11.08 4.87 1.09
CA MET A 56 10.49 3.71 1.76
C MET A 56 8.99 3.88 2.04
N ASP A 57 8.46 5.10 1.91
CA ASP A 57 7.06 5.37 2.23
C ASP A 57 6.16 5.18 1.00
N VAL A 58 5.46 4.04 1.00
CA VAL A 58 4.51 3.64 -0.05
C VAL A 58 3.38 4.65 -0.21
N GLU A 59 2.98 5.34 0.86
CA GLU A 59 1.91 6.35 0.79
C GLU A 59 2.37 7.60 0.02
N ILE A 60 3.58 8.06 0.30
CA ILE A 60 4.19 9.19 -0.42
C ILE A 60 4.37 8.79 -1.89
N ALA A 61 4.93 7.61 -2.15
CA ALA A 61 5.12 7.10 -3.50
C ALA A 61 3.80 6.97 -4.29
N LEU A 62 2.70 6.54 -3.66
CA LEU A 62 1.38 6.47 -4.27
C LEU A 62 0.86 7.87 -4.66
N ASN A 63 1.00 8.86 -3.78
CA ASN A 63 0.56 10.22 -4.08
C ASN A 63 1.42 10.84 -5.20
N THR A 64 2.73 10.60 -5.21
CA THR A 64 3.62 11.00 -6.30
C THR A 64 3.22 10.32 -7.61
N LEU A 65 2.90 9.02 -7.59
CA LEU A 65 2.42 8.28 -8.76
C LEU A 65 1.18 8.90 -9.37
N ILE A 66 0.18 9.19 -8.55
CA ILE A 66 -1.08 9.78 -9.00
C ILE A 66 -0.82 11.15 -9.63
N SER A 67 0.07 11.95 -9.05
CA SER A 67 0.45 13.26 -9.58
C SER A 67 1.19 13.15 -10.92
N GLU A 68 2.23 12.31 -10.99
CA GLU A 68 3.02 12.09 -12.21
C GLU A 68 2.15 11.59 -13.37
N ILE A 69 1.28 10.61 -13.14
CA ILE A 69 0.38 10.11 -14.19
C ILE A 69 -0.58 11.21 -14.65
N ARG A 70 -1.09 12.07 -13.74
CA ARG A 70 -1.93 13.22 -14.14
C ARG A 70 -1.16 14.22 -15.01
N HIS A 71 0.09 14.50 -14.68
CA HIS A 71 0.94 15.38 -15.49
C HIS A 71 1.21 14.78 -16.87
N ILE A 72 1.63 13.52 -16.93
CA ILE A 72 1.91 12.82 -18.20
C ILE A 72 0.66 12.78 -19.08
N LYS A 73 -0.51 12.49 -18.49
CA LYS A 73 -1.82 12.49 -19.18
C LYS A 73 -2.09 13.80 -19.93
N MET A 74 -1.72 14.94 -19.36
CA MET A 74 -1.94 16.26 -19.98
C MET A 74 -0.99 16.53 -21.15
N SER A 75 0.20 15.94 -21.14
CA SER A 75 1.21 16.05 -22.19
C SER A 75 1.00 15.09 -23.37
N LEU A 76 0.13 14.08 -23.22
CA LEU A 76 -0.20 13.11 -24.25
C LEU A 76 -1.30 13.59 -25.22
N SER A 77 -1.64 12.76 -26.20
CA SER A 77 -2.75 13.03 -27.12
C SER A 77 -4.09 13.12 -26.36
N PRO A 78 -5.09 13.87 -26.90
CA PRO A 78 -6.38 14.07 -26.24
C PRO A 78 -7.11 12.77 -25.88
N GLU A 79 -6.86 11.69 -26.61
CA GLU A 79 -7.43 10.36 -26.35
C GLU A 79 -7.14 9.89 -24.93
N PHE A 80 -5.92 10.14 -24.42
CA PHE A 80 -5.50 9.77 -23.06
C PHE A 80 -6.22 10.57 -21.98
N ARG A 81 -6.94 11.64 -22.33
CA ARG A 81 -7.63 12.51 -21.36
C ARG A 81 -8.86 11.84 -20.74
N ALA A 82 -9.36 10.77 -21.34
CA ALA A 82 -10.50 10.02 -20.81
C ALA A 82 -10.22 9.48 -19.38
N ASN A 83 -11.24 9.54 -18.51
CA ASN A 83 -11.12 9.00 -17.14
C ASN A 83 -10.91 7.49 -17.13
N LYS A 84 -11.51 6.77 -18.08
CA LYS A 84 -11.34 5.31 -18.23
C LYS A 84 -9.88 4.91 -18.47
N ILE A 85 -9.14 5.69 -19.27
CA ILE A 85 -7.72 5.42 -19.55
C ILE A 85 -6.87 5.70 -18.31
N PHE A 86 -7.18 6.78 -17.58
CA PHE A 86 -6.50 7.09 -16.32
C PHE A 86 -6.75 6.02 -15.26
N PHE A 87 -8.00 5.54 -15.13
CA PHE A 87 -8.37 4.44 -14.25
C PHE A 87 -7.60 3.16 -14.58
N ALA A 88 -7.64 2.72 -15.83
CA ALA A 88 -6.91 1.53 -16.29
C ALA A 88 -5.40 1.65 -16.05
N LYS A 89 -4.84 2.84 -16.28
CA LYS A 89 -3.41 3.09 -16.02
C LYS A 89 -3.06 3.00 -14.53
N LEU A 90 -3.89 3.55 -13.64
CA LEU A 90 -3.66 3.45 -12.19
C LEU A 90 -3.70 1.98 -11.73
N LEU A 91 -4.68 1.20 -12.23
CA LEU A 91 -4.73 -0.23 -11.97
C LEU A 91 -3.44 -0.94 -12.39
N GLN A 92 -3.01 -0.72 -13.63
CA GLN A 92 -1.78 -1.32 -14.15
C GLN A 92 -0.55 -0.90 -13.34
N ALA A 93 -0.44 0.39 -12.98
CA ALA A 93 0.70 0.95 -12.29
C ALA A 93 0.85 0.44 -10.85
N CYS A 94 -0.27 0.10 -10.19
CA CYS A 94 -0.30 -0.31 -8.79
C CYS A 94 -0.35 -1.83 -8.58
N ARG A 95 -0.80 -2.61 -9.57
CA ARG A 95 -1.09 -4.06 -9.44
C ARG A 95 0.06 -4.91 -8.87
N MET A 96 1.31 -4.54 -9.15
CA MET A 96 2.49 -5.31 -8.75
C MET A 96 2.91 -5.10 -7.30
N HIS A 97 2.38 -4.10 -6.60
CA HIS A 97 2.75 -3.82 -5.22
C HIS A 97 1.78 -4.53 -4.24
N PRO A 98 2.28 -5.20 -3.18
CA PRO A 98 1.42 -5.97 -2.27
C PRO A 98 0.34 -5.11 -1.60
N ALA A 99 0.66 -3.87 -1.24
CA ALA A 99 -0.29 -2.90 -0.65
C ALA A 99 -1.44 -2.46 -1.57
N CYS A 100 -1.40 -2.83 -2.86
CA CYS A 100 -2.39 -2.41 -3.85
C CYS A 100 -2.98 -3.59 -4.63
N SER A 101 -2.33 -4.76 -4.61
CA SER A 101 -2.67 -5.92 -5.44
C SER A 101 -4.11 -6.41 -5.24
N ILE A 102 -4.58 -6.44 -3.99
CA ILE A 102 -5.95 -6.84 -3.64
C ILE A 102 -6.95 -5.86 -4.26
N VAL A 103 -6.78 -4.57 -3.99
CA VAL A 103 -7.64 -3.50 -4.53
C VAL A 103 -7.72 -3.56 -6.05
N CYS A 104 -6.58 -3.73 -6.71
CA CYS A 104 -6.52 -3.82 -8.17
C CYS A 104 -7.24 -5.04 -8.75
N SER A 105 -7.52 -6.07 -7.94
CA SER A 105 -8.16 -7.31 -8.38
C SER A 105 -9.64 -7.38 -8.00
N THR A 106 -10.06 -6.65 -6.96
CA THR A 106 -11.43 -6.73 -6.40
C THR A 106 -12.32 -5.55 -6.76
N ILE A 107 -11.77 -4.47 -7.31
CA ILE A 107 -12.57 -3.28 -7.63
C ILE A 107 -13.58 -3.57 -8.75
N THR A 108 -14.83 -3.22 -8.50
CA THR A 108 -15.96 -3.36 -9.45
C THR A 108 -16.37 -2.02 -10.06
N ASP A 109 -15.98 -0.92 -9.43
CA ASP A 109 -16.41 0.42 -9.80
C ASP A 109 -15.39 1.08 -10.73
N ASP A 110 -15.88 1.70 -11.81
CA ASP A 110 -15.04 2.44 -12.78
C ASP A 110 -14.70 3.88 -12.34
N SER A 111 -14.97 4.23 -11.08
CA SER A 111 -14.73 5.56 -10.52
C SER A 111 -13.26 5.73 -10.11
N VAL A 112 -12.61 6.72 -10.73
CA VAL A 112 -11.23 7.13 -10.39
C VAL A 112 -11.11 7.55 -8.92
N SER A 113 -12.09 8.29 -8.41
CA SER A 113 -12.09 8.77 -7.01
C SER A 113 -12.21 7.60 -6.03
N SER A 114 -13.09 6.65 -6.33
CA SER A 114 -13.26 5.44 -5.52
C SER A 114 -11.98 4.61 -5.51
N LEU A 115 -11.35 4.41 -6.66
CA LEU A 115 -10.06 3.71 -6.77
C LEU A 115 -8.96 4.38 -5.95
N ILE A 116 -8.80 5.70 -6.06
CA ILE A 116 -7.76 6.44 -5.33
C ILE A 116 -7.97 6.32 -3.81
N ASN A 117 -9.20 6.48 -3.35
CA ASN A 117 -9.50 6.37 -1.92
C ASN A 117 -9.26 4.95 -1.41
N LEU A 118 -9.68 3.94 -2.17
CA LEU A 118 -9.48 2.53 -1.81
C LEU A 118 -7.99 2.16 -1.77
N LEU A 119 -7.20 2.63 -2.74
CA LEU A 119 -5.74 2.45 -2.76
C LEU A 119 -5.10 3.07 -1.51
N ARG A 120 -5.47 4.31 -1.16
CA ARG A 120 -4.96 5.00 0.03
C ARG A 120 -5.30 4.25 1.32
N SER A 121 -6.56 3.84 1.48
CA SER A 121 -6.99 3.06 2.64
C SER A 121 -6.24 1.74 2.75
N ASN A 122 -6.04 1.03 1.64
CA ASN A 122 -5.33 -0.26 1.65
C ASN A 122 -3.84 -0.10 1.97
N VAL A 123 -3.18 0.95 1.43
CA VAL A 123 -1.80 1.29 1.79
C VAL A 123 -1.68 1.59 3.29
N ALA A 124 -2.61 2.35 3.86
CA ALA A 124 -2.62 2.62 5.29
C ALA A 124 -2.79 1.35 6.13
N THR A 125 -3.71 0.45 5.73
CA THR A 125 -3.89 -0.85 6.40
C THR A 125 -2.64 -1.73 6.31
N TRP A 126 -2.02 -1.81 5.12
CA TRP A 126 -0.80 -2.58 4.89
C TRP A 126 0.39 -2.04 5.71
N LYS A 127 0.50 -0.71 5.85
CA LYS A 127 1.51 -0.06 6.69
C LYS A 127 1.29 -0.39 8.17
N ALA A 128 0.05 -0.34 8.65
CA ALA A 128 -0.29 -0.73 10.01
C ALA A 128 0.06 -2.21 10.31
N GLN A 129 -0.24 -3.12 9.38
CA GLN A 129 0.07 -4.55 9.51
C GLN A 129 1.58 -4.82 9.62
N GLN A 130 2.41 -4.11 8.86
CA GLN A 130 3.87 -4.24 8.96
C GLN A 130 4.42 -3.76 10.29
N ASN A 131 3.92 -2.63 10.80
CA ASN A 131 4.34 -2.12 12.10
C ASN A 131 3.97 -3.11 13.23
N SER A 132 2.79 -3.73 13.18
CA SER A 132 2.39 -4.78 14.12
C SER A 132 3.25 -6.06 14.03
N SER A 133 3.89 -6.30 12.88
CA SER A 133 4.79 -7.44 12.66
C SER A 133 6.21 -7.15 13.15
N SER A 134 6.66 -5.89 13.11
CA SER A 134 8.00 -5.46 13.55
C SER A 134 8.17 -5.41 15.06
N ASP A 135 7.08 -5.28 15.83
CA ASP A 135 7.11 -5.32 17.30
C ASP A 135 7.19 -6.76 17.86
N GLN A 136 7.21 -7.77 16.99
CA GLN A 136 7.49 -9.16 17.37
C GLN A 136 8.93 -9.54 17.05
N ASN A 137 9.85 -8.94 17.81
CA ASN A 137 11.19 -9.51 18.01
C ASN A 137 11.19 -10.32 19.33
N PRO A 138 10.80 -11.60 19.37
CA PRO A 138 11.32 -12.51 20.37
C PRO A 138 12.68 -13.00 19.88
N HIS A 139 13.69 -12.77 20.69
CA HIS A 139 15.01 -13.34 20.55
C HIS A 139 14.93 -14.84 20.21
N SER A 140 15.74 -15.26 19.24
CA SER A 140 15.96 -16.63 18.80
C SER A 140 15.91 -17.65 19.94
N ASN A 141 15.02 -18.64 19.84
CA ASN A 141 15.43 -20.03 19.86
C ASN A 141 14.36 -20.99 19.34
N HIS A 142 14.85 -21.88 18.50
CA HIS A 142 14.29 -23.10 17.95
C HIS A 142 13.09 -23.76 18.66
N GLN A 143 12.18 -24.22 17.79
CA GLN A 143 11.33 -25.42 17.91
C GLN A 143 10.12 -25.33 18.85
N ASN A 144 8.95 -25.67 18.29
CA ASN A 144 7.67 -25.93 18.97
C ASN A 144 6.79 -24.71 19.33
N ALA A 145 6.41 -23.90 18.34
CA ALA A 145 5.21 -23.07 18.49
C ALA A 145 3.97 -23.87 18.06
N ASN A 146 3.48 -24.74 18.96
CA ASN A 146 2.10 -25.22 18.89
C ASN A 146 1.19 -23.98 19.00
N ILE A 147 0.56 -23.61 17.90
CA ILE A 147 -0.47 -22.58 17.84
C ILE A 147 -1.64 -23.09 18.67
N TYR A 148 -1.72 -22.71 19.95
CA TYR A 148 -2.88 -22.98 20.77
C TYR A 148 -4.02 -22.05 20.31
N LEU A 149 -4.79 -22.50 19.32
CA LEU A 149 -6.17 -22.05 19.14
C LEU A 149 -6.89 -22.31 20.46
N THR A 150 -7.12 -21.26 21.26
CA THR A 150 -8.02 -21.36 22.41
C THR A 150 -9.44 -21.31 21.87
N ASP A 151 -9.91 -22.46 21.39
CA ASP A 151 -11.33 -22.73 21.21
C ASP A 151 -11.99 -22.59 22.57
N ARG A 152 -12.71 -21.47 22.79
CA ARG A 152 -13.47 -21.22 24.04
C ARG A 152 -14.67 -22.17 24.06
N ARG A 153 -14.43 -23.45 24.37
CA ARG A 153 -15.51 -24.38 24.70
C ARG A 153 -15.99 -24.11 26.11
N TYR A 154 -17.19 -23.55 26.16
CA TYR A 154 -17.96 -23.39 27.39
C TYR A 154 -18.34 -24.80 27.90
N HIS A 155 -17.53 -25.36 28.81
CA HIS A 155 -17.90 -26.59 29.50
C HIS A 155 -18.91 -26.28 30.60
N GLY A 156 -20.16 -26.11 30.21
CA GLY A 156 -21.29 -26.28 31.11
C GLY A 156 -21.49 -27.76 31.41
N GLY A 157 -21.59 -28.10 32.70
CA GLY A 157 -22.22 -29.35 33.13
C GLY A 157 -21.31 -30.38 33.81
N ASN A 158 -21.42 -30.40 35.14
CA ASN A 158 -21.83 -31.56 35.92
C ASN A 158 -20.93 -32.83 35.88
N SER A 159 -20.18 -33.04 36.97
CA SER A 159 -19.75 -34.39 37.38
C SER A 159 -19.35 -34.40 38.85
N ASN A 160 -20.35 -34.70 39.70
CA ASN A 160 -20.18 -35.40 40.96
C ASN A 160 -19.09 -36.47 40.86
N ARG A 161 -18.07 -36.42 41.72
CA ARG A 161 -17.39 -37.62 42.22
C ARG A 161 -16.68 -37.33 43.54
N ASN A 162 -17.35 -37.79 44.59
CA ASN A 162 -16.84 -38.06 45.92
C ASN A 162 -15.39 -38.57 45.91
N ARG A 163 -14.51 -37.94 46.69
CA ARG A 163 -13.48 -38.62 47.48
C ARG A 163 -13.27 -37.87 48.80
N ARG A 164 -13.75 -38.50 49.87
CA ARG A 164 -13.35 -38.26 51.26
C ARG A 164 -11.90 -38.70 51.43
N ASP A 165 -11.11 -37.89 52.13
CA ASP A 165 -10.16 -38.26 53.21
C ASP A 165 -9.52 -36.96 53.71
N ASN A 166 -10.02 -36.40 54.82
CA ASN A 166 -9.59 -36.60 56.21
C ASN A 166 -8.30 -35.86 56.61
N TYR A 167 -8.53 -34.79 57.39
CA TYR A 167 -7.71 -34.20 58.45
C TYR A 167 -6.24 -33.84 58.16
N ARG A 168 -6.00 -32.54 57.98
CA ARG A 168 -5.08 -31.81 58.88
C ARG A 168 -5.46 -30.34 58.99
N ASN A 169 -5.79 -29.99 60.23
CA ASN A 169 -6.03 -28.66 60.74
C ASN A 169 -4.82 -27.75 60.42
N ARG A 170 -5.02 -26.73 59.58
CA ARG A 170 -4.18 -25.53 59.62
C ARG A 170 -5.07 -24.33 59.38
N ASN A 171 -5.54 -23.79 60.50
CA ASN A 171 -6.02 -22.42 60.62
C ASN A 171 -5.08 -21.50 59.86
N ASN A 172 -5.56 -20.94 58.76
CA ASN A 172 -5.03 -19.71 58.20
C ASN A 172 -6.20 -18.92 57.65
N ASN A 173 -6.51 -17.85 58.38
CA ASN A 173 -7.39 -16.77 58.02
C ASN A 173 -7.19 -16.37 56.56
N GLN A 174 -8.04 -16.85 55.65
CA GLN A 174 -8.21 -16.23 54.34
C GLN A 174 -9.05 -14.98 54.56
N LYS A 175 -8.35 -13.89 54.86
CA LYS A 175 -8.86 -12.54 54.68
C LYS A 175 -9.40 -12.45 53.26
N ASN A 176 -10.66 -12.05 53.17
CA ASN A 176 -11.32 -11.67 51.93
C ASN A 176 -10.51 -10.54 51.27
N ASP A 177 -9.61 -10.90 50.35
CA ASP A 177 -9.03 -9.97 49.39
C ASP A 177 -10.11 -9.64 48.36
N TYR A 178 -11.00 -8.72 48.73
CA TYR A 178 -11.68 -7.89 47.77
C TYR A 178 -10.61 -7.11 47.01
N LYS A 179 -10.03 -7.71 45.96
CA LYS A 179 -9.20 -7.03 44.97
C LYS A 179 -10.03 -5.86 44.44
N ARG A 180 -9.74 -4.67 44.96
CA ARG A 180 -10.37 -3.43 44.54
C ARG A 180 -10.10 -3.27 43.06
N LYS A 181 -11.15 -3.27 42.26
CA LYS A 181 -11.06 -3.18 40.81
C LYS A 181 -10.54 -1.77 40.45
N ILE A 182 -9.40 -1.73 39.75
CA ILE A 182 -8.75 -0.49 39.29
C ILE A 182 -8.97 -0.31 37.79
N CYS A 183 -9.11 0.95 37.36
CA CYS A 183 -9.17 1.33 35.95
C CYS A 183 -7.87 0.94 35.23
N PHE A 184 -7.95 0.30 34.06
CA PHE A 184 -6.76 -0.15 33.34
C PHE A 184 -5.92 1.00 32.79
N VAL A 185 -6.56 2.14 32.49
CA VAL A 185 -5.92 3.33 31.90
C VAL A 185 -5.25 4.19 32.97
N CYS A 186 -5.94 4.50 34.07
CA CYS A 186 -5.45 5.45 35.08
C CYS A 186 -5.08 4.82 36.43
N ARG A 187 -5.26 3.49 36.59
CA ARG A 187 -4.97 2.71 37.81
C ARG A 187 -5.63 3.20 39.10
N LYS A 188 -6.63 4.09 39.00
CA LYS A 188 -7.44 4.55 40.13
C LYS A 188 -8.55 3.55 40.45
N GLU A 189 -8.82 3.35 41.74
CA GLU A 189 -9.93 2.52 42.23
C GLU A 189 -11.28 3.20 41.95
N GLY A 190 -12.29 2.43 41.51
CA GLY A 190 -13.68 2.90 41.40
C GLY A 190 -14.11 3.56 40.09
N PHE A 191 -13.24 3.69 39.09
CA PHE A 191 -13.63 4.19 37.76
C PHE A 191 -13.67 3.06 36.72
N TRP A 192 -14.79 2.93 36.02
CA TRP A 192 -14.91 2.05 34.86
C TRP A 192 -14.40 2.78 33.62
N SER A 193 -13.65 2.09 32.78
CA SER A 193 -13.44 2.48 31.38
C SER A 193 -14.54 1.79 30.59
N THR A 194 -15.60 2.51 30.24
CA THR A 194 -16.46 2.12 29.10
C THR A 194 -15.77 2.52 27.82
#